data_AF-A0A1D2R8X6-F1
#
_entry.id   AF-A0A1D2R8X6-F1
#
_cell.length_a   1.000
_cell.length_b   1.000
_cell.length_c   1.000
_cell.angle_alpha   90.00
_cell.angle_beta   90.00
_cell.angle_gamma   90.00
#
_symmetry.space_group_name_H-M   'P 1'
#
loop_
_entity.id
_entity.type
_entity.pdbx_description
1 polymer ?
#
loop_
_entity_poly.entity_id
_entity_poly.type
_entity_poly.pdbx_seq_one_letter_code
_entity_poly.pdbx_strand_id
1 'polypeptide(L)'
;MIMIPKLCIRASDNFKGRQIKIAHWVDMYQRYSGEGKNALPPDIHKFVRAETDIPVTMKDNVLEFIKNKGWKPQKKQPDPTLVERLVRKKKNN
;
A
#
# COMPACT_ATOMS: atom_id res chain seq x y z
N MET A 1 8.24 11.66 -12.56
CA MET A 1 8.44 11.88 -11.11
C MET A 1 7.44 11.11 -10.23
N ILE A 2 6.14 11.05 -10.56
CA ILE A 2 5.08 10.37 -9.78
C ILE A 2 5.39 8.92 -9.41
N MET A 3 6.05 8.17 -10.31
CA MET A 3 6.32 6.74 -10.12
C MET A 3 7.42 6.44 -9.11
N ILE A 4 8.31 7.39 -8.81
CA ILE A 4 9.46 7.19 -7.91
C ILE A 4 9.01 6.70 -6.51
N PRO A 5 8.11 7.40 -5.79
CA PRO A 5 7.65 6.93 -4.48
C PRO A 5 6.94 5.58 -4.53
N LYS A 6 6.17 5.32 -5.60
CA LYS A 6 5.50 4.02 -5.83
C LYS A 6 6.52 2.88 -5.93
N LEU A 7 7.60 3.09 -6.69
CA LEU A 7 8.66 2.11 -6.90
C LEU A 7 9.55 1.89 -5.67
N CYS A 8 9.41 2.69 -4.62
CA CYS A 8 10.08 2.50 -3.34
C CYS A 8 9.29 1.64 -2.35
N ILE A 9 8.03 1.29 -2.63
CA ILE A 9 7.21 0.44 -1.75
C ILE A 9 7.71 -1.01 -1.82
N ARG A 10 7.86 -1.67 -0.67
CA ARG A 10 8.35 -3.06 -0.56
C ARG A 10 7.37 -3.93 0.22
N ALA A 11 7.38 -5.22 -0.10
CA ALA A 11 6.56 -6.21 0.62
C ALA A 11 6.88 -6.23 2.12
N SER A 12 8.15 -6.04 2.47
CA SER A 12 8.68 -6.06 3.83
C SER A 12 8.48 -4.76 4.64
N ASP A 13 7.91 -3.68 4.07
CA ASP A 13 7.74 -2.45 4.86
C ASP A 13 6.83 -2.70 6.07
N ASN A 14 7.20 -2.15 7.22
CA ASN A 14 6.30 -2.12 8.37
C ASN A 14 5.16 -1.12 8.15
N PHE A 15 4.19 -1.09 9.05
CA PHE A 15 3.00 -0.22 8.90
C PHE A 15 3.38 1.27 8.83
N LYS A 16 4.27 1.74 9.73
CA LYS A 16 4.71 3.15 9.76
C LYS A 16 5.44 3.56 8.48
N GLY A 17 6.38 2.74 8.01
CA GLY A 17 7.17 3.01 6.82
C GLY A 17 6.29 3.06 5.57
N ARG A 18 5.27 2.21 5.49
CA ARG A 18 4.33 2.23 4.38
C ARG A 18 3.37 3.40 4.40
N GLN A 19 2.90 3.83 5.56
CA GLN A 19 2.14 5.09 5.68
C GLN A 19 2.93 6.24 5.05
N ILE A 20 4.21 6.39 5.41
CA ILE A 20 5.07 7.45 4.86
C ILE A 20 5.20 7.35 3.33
N LYS A 21 5.46 6.15 2.81
CA LYS A 21 5.60 5.94 1.35
C LYS A 21 4.31 6.20 0.58
N ILE A 22 3.17 5.76 1.12
CA ILE A 22 1.85 6.01 0.52
C ILE A 22 1.54 7.52 0.54
N ALA A 23 1.81 8.21 1.66
CA ALA A 23 1.62 9.65 1.75
C ALA A 23 2.42 10.40 0.67
N HIS A 24 3.70 10.05 0.48
CA HIS A 24 4.52 10.65 -0.57
C HIS A 24 4.04 10.32 -1.98
N TRP A 25 3.56 9.10 -2.21
CA TRP A 25 3.02 8.74 -3.52
C TRP A 25 1.74 9.51 -3.85
N VAL A 26 0.83 9.65 -2.88
CA VAL A 26 -0.39 10.44 -3.02
C VAL A 26 -0.07 11.91 -3.25
N ASP A 27 0.83 12.51 -2.46
CA ASP A 27 1.25 13.92 -2.63
C ASP A 27 1.86 14.18 -4.01
N MET A 28 2.76 13.30 -4.48
CA MET A 28 3.34 13.42 -5.82
C MET A 28 2.30 13.22 -6.92
N TYR A 29 1.33 12.32 -6.72
CA TYR A 29 0.23 12.13 -7.65
C TYR A 29 -0.62 13.39 -7.77
N GLN A 30 -1.08 13.93 -6.65
CA GLN A 30 -1.93 15.13 -6.61
C GLN A 30 -1.27 16.37 -7.25
N ARG A 31 0.06 16.50 -7.11
CA ARG A 31 0.81 17.64 -7.67
C ARG A 31 1.07 17.53 -9.16
N TYR A 32 1.34 16.31 -9.65
CA TYR A 32 1.93 16.14 -10.99
C TYR A 32 1.08 15.30 -11.95
N SER A 33 0.01 14.64 -11.51
CA SER A 33 -0.85 13.82 -12.40
C SER A 33 -1.77 14.66 -13.30
N GLY A 34 -2.04 15.91 -12.91
CA GLY A 34 -3.04 16.76 -13.55
C GLY A 34 -4.49 16.46 -13.14
N GLU A 35 -4.72 15.46 -12.28
CA GLU A 35 -6.07 15.07 -11.82
C GLU A 35 -6.55 15.89 -10.61
N GLY A 36 -5.69 16.75 -10.07
CA GLY A 36 -6.02 17.71 -9.02
C GLY A 36 -5.78 17.21 -7.59
N LYS A 37 -6.11 18.09 -6.64
CA LYS A 37 -5.72 17.96 -5.22
C LYS A 37 -6.37 16.80 -4.47
N ASN A 38 -7.51 16.31 -4.95
CA ASN A 38 -8.24 15.19 -4.32
C ASN A 38 -8.01 13.85 -5.03
N ALA A 39 -7.17 13.84 -6.06
CA ALA A 39 -6.94 12.64 -6.84
C ALA A 39 -6.13 11.61 -6.03
N LEU A 40 -6.47 10.35 -6.22
CA LEU A 40 -5.78 9.22 -5.61
C LEU A 40 -5.18 8.33 -6.70
N PRO A 41 -3.99 7.75 -6.49
CA PRO A 41 -3.43 6.81 -7.43
C PRO A 41 -4.39 5.64 -7.70
N PRO A 42 -4.64 5.27 -8.97
CA PRO A 42 -5.70 4.33 -9.32
C PRO A 42 -5.46 2.93 -8.73
N ASP A 43 -4.21 2.55 -8.50
CA ASP A 43 -3.83 1.25 -7.97
C ASP A 43 -3.37 1.26 -6.51
N ILE A 44 -3.70 2.30 -5.74
CA ILE A 44 -3.36 2.41 -4.31
C ILE A 44 -3.85 1.21 -3.47
N HIS A 45 -5.02 0.65 -3.81
CA HIS A 45 -5.59 -0.55 -3.18
C HIS A 45 -4.67 -1.78 -3.23
N LYS A 46 -3.73 -1.85 -4.18
CA LYS A 46 -2.77 -2.96 -4.28
C LYS A 46 -1.64 -2.85 -3.25
N PHE A 47 -1.41 -1.67 -2.70
CA PHE A 47 -0.31 -1.38 -1.78
C PHE A 47 -0.77 -1.23 -0.32
N VAL A 48 -2.07 -1.06 -0.07
CA VAL A 48 -2.63 -1.06 1.28
C VAL A 48 -2.95 -2.49 1.70
N ARG A 49 -2.39 -3.00 2.80
CA ARG A 49 -2.65 -4.38 3.28
C ARG A 49 -3.64 -4.39 4.43
N ALA A 50 -3.57 -3.39 5.30
CA ALA A 50 -4.52 -3.14 6.37
C ALA A 50 -4.79 -1.64 6.48
N GLU A 51 -5.82 -1.25 7.22
CA GLU A 51 -6.12 0.18 7.47
C GLU A 51 -4.98 0.92 8.14
N THR A 52 -4.13 0.20 8.88
CA THR A 52 -2.94 0.74 9.53
C THR A 52 -1.83 1.14 8.55
N ASP A 53 -1.88 0.72 7.28
CA ASP A 53 -0.94 1.20 6.26
C ASP A 53 -1.35 2.57 5.69
N ILE A 54 -2.57 3.05 5.97
CA ILE A 54 -3.11 4.30 5.43
C ILE A 54 -2.65 5.49 6.30
N PRO A 55 -2.16 6.59 5.72
CA PRO A 55 -1.81 7.78 6.48
C PRO A 55 -3.05 8.36 7.18
N VAL A 56 -2.90 8.74 8.45
CA VAL A 56 -4.02 9.19 9.31
C VAL A 56 -4.79 10.36 8.69
N THR A 57 -4.10 11.29 8.06
CA THR A 57 -4.69 12.52 7.48
C THR A 57 -5.61 12.27 6.28
N MET A 58 -5.47 11.13 5.61
CA MET A 58 -6.25 10.77 4.40
C MET A 58 -7.00 9.45 4.58
N LYS A 59 -7.15 8.99 5.83
CA LYS A 59 -7.67 7.66 6.15
C LYS A 59 -9.05 7.43 5.54
N ASP A 60 -9.98 8.36 5.76
CA ASP A 60 -11.37 8.20 5.35
C ASP A 60 -11.51 8.15 3.82
N ASN A 61 -10.89 9.10 3.12
CA ASN A 61 -10.91 9.18 1.66
C ASN A 61 -10.28 7.93 1.01
N VAL A 62 -9.08 7.53 1.44
CA VAL A 62 -8.42 6.35 0.88
C VAL A 62 -9.21 5.07 1.19
N LEU A 63 -9.78 4.95 2.39
CA LEU A 63 -10.54 3.78 2.80
C LEU A 63 -11.83 3.62 1.97
N GLU A 64 -12.54 4.71 1.72
CA GLU A 64 -13.71 4.73 0.84
C GLU A 64 -13.33 4.32 -0.60
N PHE A 65 -12.27 4.92 -1.14
CA PHE A 65 -11.78 4.62 -2.50
C PHE A 65 -11.41 3.16 -2.70
N ILE A 66 -10.69 2.56 -1.74
CA ILE A 66 -10.27 1.15 -1.87
C ILE A 66 -11.43 0.18 -1.62
N LYS A 67 -12.38 0.51 -0.72
CA LYS A 67 -13.59 -0.32 -0.51
C LYS A 67 -14.45 -0.39 -1.77
N ASN A 68 -14.61 0.73 -2.49
CA ASN A 68 -15.31 0.77 -3.77
C ASN A 68 -14.62 -0.10 -4.84
N LYS A 69 -13.32 -0.40 -4.69
CA LYS A 69 -12.57 -1.33 -5.56
C LYS A 69 -12.57 -2.78 -5.07
N GLY A 70 -13.39 -3.12 -4.08
CA GLY A 70 -13.49 -4.48 -3.53
C GLY A 70 -12.29 -4.89 -2.67
N TRP A 71 -11.52 -3.91 -2.15
CA TRP A 71 -10.40 -4.19 -1.26
C TRP A 71 -10.85 -4.88 0.04
N LYS A 72 -10.05 -5.85 0.50
CA LYS A 72 -10.23 -6.54 1.78
C LYS A 72 -8.91 -6.57 2.53
N PRO A 73 -8.91 -6.36 3.87
CA PRO A 73 -7.68 -6.38 4.65
C PRO A 73 -7.03 -7.77 4.63
N GLN A 74 -5.70 -7.80 4.48
CA GLN A 74 -4.91 -9.02 4.55
C GLN A 74 -4.78 -9.48 6.01
N LYS A 75 -4.97 -10.78 6.25
CA LYS A 75 -4.89 -11.37 7.59
C LYS A 75 -3.45 -11.57 8.08
N LYS A 76 -2.50 -11.79 7.17
CA LYS A 76 -1.09 -12.03 7.47
C LYS A 76 -0.22 -11.41 6.39
N GLN A 77 0.94 -10.89 6.78
CA GLN A 77 1.95 -10.54 5.80
C GLN A 77 2.53 -11.83 5.21
N PRO A 78 2.58 -11.96 3.88
CA PRO A 78 3.20 -13.11 3.23
C PRO A 78 4.72 -13.08 3.48
N ASP A 79 5.33 -14.26 3.45
CA ASP A 79 6.79 -14.38 3.42
C ASP A 79 7.31 -13.63 2.18
N PRO A 80 8.27 -12.70 2.32
CA PRO A 80 8.75 -11.91 1.19
C PRO A 80 9.64 -12.71 0.23
N THR A 81 10.10 -13.91 0.62
CA THR A 81 11.02 -14.70 -0.19
C THR A 81 10.29 -15.50 -1.27
N LEU A 82 10.72 -15.31 -2.52
CA LEU A 82 10.25 -16.09 -3.68
C LEU A 82 10.93 -17.45 -3.83
N VAL A 83 12.01 -17.68 -3.06
CA VAL A 83 12.81 -18.90 -3.11
C VAL A 83 12.18 -19.95 -2.21
N GLU A 84 11.50 -20.92 -2.80
CA GLU A 84 10.69 -21.92 -2.08
C GLU A 84 11.47 -22.66 -0.98
N ARG A 85 12.74 -23.01 -1.24
CA ARG A 85 13.59 -23.72 -0.25
C ARG A 85 13.84 -22.93 1.04
N LEU A 86 13.64 -21.61 1.03
CA LEU A 86 13.82 -20.73 2.20
C LEU A 86 12.49 -20.46 2.92
N VAL A 87 11.34 -20.78 2.31
CA VAL A 87 10.03 -20.56 2.91
C VAL A 87 9.84 -21.52 4.07
N ARG A 88 9.48 -20.99 5.24
CA ARG A 88 9.23 -21.80 6.43
C ARG A 88 7.95 -22.63 6.24
N LYS A 89 8.10 -23.90 5.86
CA LYS A 89 6.99 -24.86 5.79
C LYS A 89 6.40 -25.04 7.19
N LYS A 90 5.06 -25.00 7.29
CA LYS A 90 4.36 -25.38 8.52
C LYS A 90 4.67 -26.86 8.78
N LYS A 91 5.13 -27.22 9.98
CA LYS A 91 5.11 -28.62 10.39
C LYS A 91 3.63 -29.04 10.43
N ASN A 92 3.26 -30.00 9.61
CA ASN A 92 2.00 -30.72 9.78
C ASN A 92 2.18 -31.56 11.05
N ASN A 93 1.49 -31.17 12.12
CA ASN A 93 1.23 -32.07 13.24
C ASN A 93 -0.01 -32.88 12.92
#